data_AF-A0A9D7BLB2-F1
#
_entry.id   AF-A0A9D7BLB2-F1
#
_cell.length_a   1.000
_cell.length_b   1.000
_cell.length_c   1.000
_cell.angle_alpha   90.00
_cell.angle_beta   90.00
_cell.angle_gamma   90.00
#
_symmetry.space_group_name_H-M   'P 1'
#
loop_
_entity.id
_entity.type
_entity.pdbx_description
1 polymer ?
#
loop_
_entity_poly.entity_id
_entity_poly.type
_entity_poly.pdbx_seq_one_letter_code
_entity_poly.pdbx_strand_id
1 'polypeptide(L)'
;MVYIGPLREYPRREYKWTGSGHSHFGKRGENTIDAMITSFKQNEKYHSKFFDVDSSLAELVCKWLIEFGMADDFQIQPISEEKQLYQVSIKTKGAKNWVDICDVGFGVSQLLPIIALGYYVPEGTIIIVEQPEIHLHPKVQSGLGDLIIDVALSRKVQFIIESHSEHFLTRIQRRIAENYIDDKDVKINFL
;
A
#
# COMPACT_ATOMS: atom_id res chain seq x y z
N MET A 1 16.39 -4.69 -4.23
CA MET A 1 15.75 -4.77 -2.91
C MET A 1 15.30 -3.38 -2.51
N VAL A 2 14.18 -3.27 -1.79
CA VAL A 2 13.66 -2.00 -1.25
C VAL A 2 13.33 -2.20 0.23
N TYR A 3 13.49 -1.14 1.02
CA TYR A 3 13.28 -1.15 2.46
C TYR A 3 12.35 -0.02 2.88
N ILE A 4 11.40 -0.32 3.76
CA ILE A 4 10.56 0.67 4.43
C ILE A 4 10.55 0.41 5.94
N GLY A 5 10.96 1.42 6.71
CA GLY A 5 11.06 1.36 8.17
C GLY A 5 9.71 1.61 8.85
N PRO A 6 9.62 1.49 10.19
CA PRO A 6 8.37 1.40 10.95
C PRO A 6 7.60 2.72 11.00
N LEU A 7 8.31 3.85 10.90
CA LEU A 7 7.70 5.19 10.91
C LEU A 7 7.52 5.70 9.48
N ARG A 8 6.28 5.71 8.98
CA ARG A 8 6.00 6.27 7.66
C ARG A 8 5.98 7.80 7.68
N GLU A 9 6.13 8.40 6.50
CA GLU A 9 6.07 9.84 6.32
C GLU A 9 4.66 10.37 6.61
N TYR A 10 4.56 11.51 7.29
CA TYR A 10 3.26 12.13 7.57
C TYR A 10 2.65 12.67 6.28
N PRO A 11 1.31 12.62 6.13
CA PRO A 11 0.63 13.23 5.00
C PRO A 11 0.90 14.73 4.93
N ARG A 12 0.93 15.26 3.70
CA ARG A 12 1.11 16.69 3.41
C ARG A 12 -0.11 17.20 2.66
N ARG A 13 -0.48 18.48 2.86
CA ARG A 13 -1.60 19.09 2.12
C ARG A 13 -1.34 19.17 0.62
N GLU A 14 -0.07 19.30 0.25
CA GLU A 14 0.37 19.41 -1.13
C GLU A 14 1.56 18.48 -1.39
N TYR A 15 1.51 17.78 -2.52
CA TYR A 15 2.56 16.91 -3.02
C TYR A 15 3.08 17.47 -4.33
N LYS A 16 4.39 17.65 -4.42
CA LYS A 16 5.06 18.07 -5.65
C LYS A 16 5.56 16.85 -6.40
N TRP A 17 5.11 16.67 -7.64
CA TRP A 17 5.64 15.64 -8.51
C TRP A 17 6.97 16.10 -9.13
N THR A 18 7.96 15.21 -9.05
CA THR A 18 9.34 15.42 -9.49
C THR A 18 9.72 14.51 -10.65
N GLY A 19 8.92 13.48 -10.95
CA GLY A 19 9.19 12.55 -12.04
C GLY A 19 10.37 11.62 -11.78
N SER A 20 10.82 11.52 -10.52
CA SER A 20 11.74 10.46 -10.11
C SER A 20 10.99 9.13 -10.23
N GLY A 21 11.31 8.33 -11.26
CA GLY A 21 10.70 7.02 -11.45
C GLY A 21 11.01 6.02 -10.33
N HIS A 22 10.99 4.73 -10.67
CA HIS A 22 11.18 3.57 -9.77
C HIS A 22 12.38 3.57 -8.80
N SER A 23 13.29 4.54 -8.83
CA SER A 23 14.58 4.49 -8.16
C SER A 23 14.59 4.93 -6.69
N HIS A 24 13.51 5.54 -6.15
CA HIS A 24 13.50 5.90 -4.73
C HIS A 24 12.10 6.04 -4.13
N PHE A 25 11.52 4.96 -3.59
CA PHE A 25 10.28 5.07 -2.81
C PHE A 25 10.47 5.78 -1.46
N GLY A 26 11.73 5.82 -1.00
CA GLY A 26 12.12 6.40 0.27
C GLY A 26 11.95 5.44 1.45
N LYS A 27 12.76 5.61 2.50
CA LYS A 27 12.75 4.70 3.67
C LYS A 27 11.47 4.81 4.50
N ARG A 28 10.72 5.90 4.36
CA ARG A 28 9.48 6.17 5.08
C ARG A 28 8.27 6.24 4.13
N GLY A 29 8.47 5.94 2.84
CA GLY A 29 7.44 6.09 1.82
C GLY A 29 7.22 7.52 1.37
N GLU A 30 8.19 8.42 1.55
CA GLU A 30 8.07 9.84 1.22
C GLU A 30 7.71 10.11 -0.26
N ASN A 31 8.04 9.18 -1.17
CA ASN A 31 7.77 9.31 -2.60
C ASN A 31 6.57 8.47 -3.08
N THR A 32 5.71 8.03 -2.16
CA THR A 32 4.51 7.22 -2.47
C THR A 32 3.62 7.92 -3.50
N ILE A 33 3.29 9.19 -3.27
CA ILE A 33 2.40 9.94 -4.15
C ILE A 33 3.06 10.24 -5.50
N ASP A 34 4.38 10.51 -5.52
CA ASP A 34 5.15 10.69 -6.75
C ASP A 34 5.09 9.42 -7.61
N ALA A 35 5.30 8.25 -7.01
CA ALA A 35 5.20 6.96 -7.68
C ALA A 35 3.80 6.71 -8.29
N MET A 36 2.73 7.03 -7.55
CA MET A 36 1.35 6.91 -8.05
C MET A 36 1.07 7.83 -9.23
N ILE A 37 1.54 9.08 -9.18
CA ILE A 37 1.40 10.04 -10.29
C ILE A 37 2.24 9.60 -11.50
N THR A 38 3.48 9.14 -11.28
CA THR A 38 4.38 8.66 -12.32
C THR A 38 3.77 7.45 -13.04
N SER A 39 3.32 6.45 -12.30
CA SER A 39 2.63 5.27 -12.82
C SER A 39 1.39 5.63 -13.64
N PHE A 40 0.57 6.56 -13.14
CA PHE A 40 -0.59 7.07 -13.86
C PHE A 40 -0.21 7.76 -15.18
N LYS A 41 0.78 8.65 -15.17
CA LYS A 41 1.27 9.35 -16.38
C LYS A 41 1.88 8.39 -17.40
N GLN A 42 2.45 7.27 -16.96
CA GLN A 42 2.99 6.22 -17.82
C GLN A 42 1.92 5.22 -18.29
N ASN A 43 0.66 5.39 -17.85
CA ASN A 43 -0.44 4.48 -18.11
C ASN A 43 -0.12 3.03 -17.71
N GLU A 44 0.66 2.87 -16.64
CA GLU A 44 1.00 1.56 -16.11
C GLU A 44 -0.22 0.92 -15.45
N LYS A 45 -0.33 -0.40 -15.63
CA LYS A 45 -1.38 -1.23 -15.04
C LYS A 45 -0.74 -2.37 -14.28
N TYR A 46 -1.34 -2.72 -13.15
CA TYR A 46 -0.93 -3.83 -12.32
C TYR A 46 -2.11 -4.74 -12.08
N HIS A 47 -1.82 -6.03 -12.14
CA HIS A 47 -2.77 -7.08 -11.84
C HIS A 47 -2.85 -7.30 -10.33
N SER A 48 -4.06 -7.46 -9.80
CA SER A 48 -4.32 -8.05 -8.48
C SER A 48 -5.09 -9.34 -8.65
N LYS A 49 -4.55 -10.45 -8.15
CA LYS A 49 -5.24 -11.75 -8.14
C LYS A 49 -6.39 -11.79 -7.14
N PHE A 50 -6.28 -11.05 -6.04
CA PHE A 50 -7.30 -10.95 -5.00
C PHE A 50 -8.58 -10.29 -5.52
N PHE A 51 -8.44 -9.20 -6.30
CA PHE A 51 -9.57 -8.50 -6.92
C PHE A 51 -9.87 -8.95 -8.36
N ASP A 52 -9.03 -9.81 -8.93
CA ASP A 52 -9.06 -10.28 -10.32
C ASP A 52 -9.23 -9.14 -11.34
N VAL A 53 -8.32 -8.16 -11.27
CA VAL A 53 -8.41 -6.94 -12.10
C VAL A 53 -7.06 -6.33 -12.40
N ASP A 54 -6.92 -5.80 -13.62
CA ASP A 54 -5.84 -4.90 -14.01
C ASP A 54 -6.27 -3.44 -13.80
N SER A 55 -5.52 -2.69 -13.01
CA SER A 55 -5.86 -1.31 -12.67
C SER A 55 -4.61 -0.46 -12.46
N SER A 56 -4.77 0.87 -12.49
CA SER A 56 -3.69 1.78 -12.12
C SER A 56 -3.31 1.63 -10.65
N LEU A 57 -2.13 2.11 -10.28
CA LEU A 57 -1.66 2.04 -8.90
C LEU A 57 -2.63 2.73 -7.92
N ALA A 58 -3.19 3.89 -8.31
CA ALA A 58 -4.15 4.63 -7.50
C ALA A 58 -5.48 3.90 -7.31
N GLU A 59 -5.96 3.20 -8.34
CA GLU A 59 -7.17 2.40 -8.26
C GLU A 59 -6.98 1.17 -7.35
N LEU A 60 -5.82 0.51 -7.39
CA LEU A 60 -5.52 -0.61 -6.48
C LEU A 60 -5.38 -0.15 -5.04
N VAL A 61 -4.72 0.98 -4.80
CA VAL A 61 -4.68 1.63 -3.49
C VAL A 61 -6.10 1.90 -2.98
N CYS A 62 -6.96 2.48 -3.82
CA CYS A 62 -8.35 2.74 -3.47
C CYS A 62 -9.10 1.45 -3.09
N LYS A 63 -8.98 0.39 -3.90
CA LYS A 63 -9.60 -0.92 -3.64
C LYS A 63 -9.18 -1.52 -2.29
N TRP A 64 -7.88 -1.47 -1.97
CA TRP A 64 -7.39 -1.96 -0.67
C TRP A 64 -7.88 -1.12 0.50
N LEU A 65 -7.92 0.22 0.37
CA LEU A 65 -8.48 1.09 1.41
C LEU A 65 -9.97 0.79 1.67
N ILE A 66 -10.74 0.48 0.62
CA ILE A 66 -12.14 0.06 0.73
C ILE A 66 -12.25 -1.31 1.39
N GLU A 67 -11.43 -2.28 0.98
CA GLU A 67 -11.39 -3.62 1.59
C GLU A 67 -11.06 -3.57 3.08
N PHE A 68 -10.13 -2.70 3.48
CA PHE A 68 -9.81 -2.45 4.89
C PHE A 68 -10.89 -1.68 5.65
N GLY A 69 -11.92 -1.17 4.95
CA GLY A 69 -13.00 -0.36 5.51
C GLY A 69 -12.52 1.02 5.99
N MET A 70 -11.46 1.54 5.39
CA MET A 70 -10.85 2.83 5.75
C MET A 70 -11.37 4.00 4.92
N ALA A 71 -11.78 3.73 3.68
CA ALA A 71 -12.30 4.73 2.75
C ALA A 71 -13.42 4.12 1.91
N ASP A 72 -14.30 4.95 1.38
CA ASP A 72 -15.23 4.60 0.30
C ASP A 72 -14.66 5.01 -1.07
N ASP A 73 -13.68 5.93 -1.08
CA ASP A 73 -13.07 6.46 -2.31
C ASP A 73 -11.70 7.11 -2.01
N PHE A 74 -10.81 7.14 -3.01
CA PHE A 74 -9.45 7.71 -2.93
C PHE A 74 -9.09 8.37 -4.25
N GLN A 75 -8.58 9.59 -4.21
CA GLN A 75 -8.15 10.31 -5.41
C GLN A 75 -6.88 11.14 -5.19
N ILE A 76 -6.17 11.35 -6.29
CA ILE A 76 -5.06 12.29 -6.41
C ILE A 76 -5.45 13.31 -7.47
N GLN A 77 -5.55 14.59 -7.11
CA GLN A 77 -6.00 15.64 -8.02
C GLN A 77 -4.92 16.72 -8.18
N PRO A 78 -4.69 17.24 -9.40
CA PRO A 78 -3.79 18.37 -9.59
C PRO A 78 -4.38 19.64 -8.98
N ILE A 79 -3.61 20.31 -8.12
CA ILE A 79 -3.88 21.69 -7.67
C ILE A 79 -3.38 22.68 -8.71
N SER A 80 -2.20 22.40 -9.29
CA SER A 80 -1.59 23.22 -10.33
C SER A 80 -0.76 22.34 -11.26
N GLU A 81 -1.21 22.21 -12.50
CA GLU A 81 -0.46 21.45 -13.52
C GLU A 81 0.88 22.11 -13.84
N GLU A 82 0.93 23.43 -13.97
CA GLU A 82 2.17 24.18 -14.25
C GLU A 82 3.24 23.90 -13.18
N LYS A 83 2.85 23.94 -11.90
CA LYS A 83 3.76 23.71 -10.76
C LYS A 83 3.91 22.23 -10.39
N GLN A 84 3.20 21.34 -11.07
CA GLN A 84 3.12 19.91 -10.77
C GLN A 84 2.78 19.64 -9.29
N LEU A 85 1.81 20.40 -8.75
CA LEU A 85 1.31 20.25 -7.39
C LEU A 85 0.00 19.47 -7.38
N TYR A 86 -0.11 18.53 -6.46
CA TYR A 86 -1.24 17.61 -6.34
C TYR A 86 -1.72 17.54 -4.88
N GLN A 87 -3.01 17.28 -4.72
CA GLN A 87 -3.67 17.00 -3.45
C GLN A 87 -4.10 15.54 -3.41
N VAL A 88 -4.04 14.94 -2.22
CA VAL A 88 -4.58 13.61 -1.96
C VAL A 88 -5.80 13.75 -1.07
N SER A 89 -6.90 13.12 -1.47
CA SER A 89 -8.15 13.16 -0.71
C SER A 89 -8.82 11.80 -0.68
N ILE A 90 -9.57 11.55 0.38
CA ILE A 90 -10.39 10.34 0.53
C ILE A 90 -11.83 10.69 0.88
N LYS A 91 -12.75 9.78 0.58
CA LYS A 91 -14.06 9.76 1.24
C LYS A 91 -14.02 8.70 2.32
N THR A 92 -14.34 9.08 3.56
CA THR A 92 -14.49 8.11 4.64
C THR A 92 -15.87 7.44 4.59
N LYS A 93 -16.02 6.34 5.31
CA LYS A 93 -17.25 5.52 5.28
C LYS A 93 -18.51 6.34 5.54
N GLY A 94 -19.39 6.42 4.54
CA GLY A 94 -20.66 7.16 4.61
C GLY A 94 -20.53 8.68 4.46
N ALA A 95 -19.32 9.21 4.27
CA ALA A 95 -19.12 10.63 4.00
C ALA A 95 -19.42 10.95 2.54
N LYS A 96 -20.14 12.06 2.32
CA LYS A 96 -20.42 12.58 0.97
C LYS A 96 -19.29 13.45 0.42
N ASN A 97 -18.52 14.06 1.33
CA ASN A 97 -17.50 15.04 0.99
C ASN A 97 -16.12 14.41 0.97
N TRP A 98 -15.28 14.88 0.07
CA TRP A 98 -13.85 14.61 0.09
C TRP A 98 -13.20 15.31 1.26
N VAL A 99 -12.27 14.63 1.90
CA VAL A 99 -11.46 15.15 3.00
C VAL A 99 -9.99 14.97 2.62
N ASP A 100 -9.18 15.99 2.91
CA ASP A 100 -7.74 15.92 2.72
C ASP A 100 -7.15 14.78 3.56
N ILE A 101 -6.15 14.07 3.01
CA ILE A 101 -5.52 12.96 3.73
C ILE A 101 -4.83 13.40 5.04
N CYS A 102 -4.46 14.68 5.18
CA CYS A 102 -3.96 15.25 6.44
C CYS A 102 -5.03 15.30 7.53
N ASP A 103 -6.31 15.37 7.16
CA ASP A 103 -7.43 15.59 8.07
C ASP A 103 -8.14 14.26 8.42
N VAL A 104 -7.60 13.12 7.99
CA VAL A 104 -8.10 11.76 8.31
C VAL A 104 -7.14 11.00 9.23
N GLY A 105 -7.68 9.98 9.90
CA GLY A 105 -6.93 9.19 10.88
C GLY A 105 -5.63 8.60 10.33
N PHE A 106 -4.60 8.58 11.18
CA PHE A 106 -3.22 8.21 10.85
C PHE A 106 -3.06 6.85 10.15
N GLY A 107 -3.98 5.90 10.34
CA GLY A 107 -3.88 4.55 9.76
C GLY A 107 -3.88 4.51 8.22
N VAL A 108 -4.57 5.44 7.54
CA VAL A 108 -4.63 5.46 6.06
C VAL A 108 -3.27 5.79 5.47
N SER A 109 -2.61 6.83 5.99
CA SER A 109 -1.31 7.28 5.50
C SER A 109 -0.19 6.29 5.79
N GLN A 110 -0.31 5.43 6.81
CA GLN A 110 0.65 4.35 7.07
C GLN A 110 0.59 3.24 6.01
N LEU A 111 -0.61 2.94 5.49
CA LEU A 111 -0.80 1.85 4.53
C LEU A 111 -0.50 2.24 3.09
N LEU A 112 -0.71 3.52 2.74
CA LEU A 112 -0.47 3.99 1.38
C LEU A 112 0.91 3.58 0.84
N PRO A 113 2.02 3.81 1.57
CA PRO A 113 3.33 3.39 1.09
C PRO A 113 3.47 1.89 0.90
N ILE A 114 2.84 1.06 1.74
CA ILE A 114 2.98 -0.39 1.67
C ILE A 114 2.26 -0.93 0.44
N ILE A 115 1.01 -0.49 0.22
CA ILE A 115 0.21 -0.92 -0.93
C ILE A 115 0.88 -0.45 -2.22
N ALA A 116 1.21 0.84 -2.30
CA ALA A 116 1.77 1.42 -3.51
C ALA A 116 3.17 0.85 -3.82
N LEU A 117 4.05 0.70 -2.83
CA LEU A 117 5.37 0.09 -3.03
C LEU A 117 5.23 -1.34 -3.55
N GLY A 118 4.32 -2.12 -2.97
CA GLY A 118 4.10 -3.51 -3.32
C GLY A 118 3.83 -3.72 -4.81
N TYR A 119 2.91 -2.95 -5.39
CA TYR A 119 2.59 -3.06 -6.81
C TYR A 119 3.60 -2.37 -7.72
N TYR A 120 4.15 -1.23 -7.28
CA TYR A 120 4.99 -0.35 -8.11
C TYR A 120 6.36 -0.93 -8.43
N VAL A 121 6.96 -1.73 -7.54
CA VAL A 121 8.31 -2.26 -7.78
C VAL A 121 8.35 -3.26 -8.94
N PRO A 122 9.51 -3.40 -9.62
CA PRO A 122 9.72 -4.44 -10.62
C PRO A 122 9.54 -5.86 -10.06
N GLU A 123 9.14 -6.80 -10.92
CA GLU A 123 9.06 -8.22 -10.56
C GLU A 123 10.41 -8.75 -10.06
N GLY A 124 10.39 -9.71 -9.13
CA GLY A 124 11.60 -10.27 -8.51
C GLY A 124 12.24 -9.38 -7.44
N THR A 125 11.65 -8.23 -7.11
CA THR A 125 12.13 -7.37 -6.03
C THR A 125 11.90 -8.02 -4.65
N ILE A 126 12.91 -7.94 -3.78
CA ILE A 126 12.76 -8.20 -2.35
C ILE A 126 12.33 -6.91 -1.66
N ILE A 127 11.20 -6.94 -0.95
CA ILE A 127 10.62 -5.82 -0.20
C ILE A 127 10.76 -6.14 1.29
N ILE A 128 11.46 -5.27 2.01
CA ILE A 128 11.65 -5.39 3.46
C ILE A 128 10.76 -4.34 4.13
N VAL A 129 9.92 -4.78 5.07
CA VAL A 129 8.93 -3.94 5.74
C VAL A 129 9.01 -4.15 7.24
N GLU A 130 9.32 -3.08 7.98
CA GLU A 130 9.28 -3.11 9.43
C GLU A 130 7.91 -2.67 9.95
N GLN A 131 7.42 -3.47 10.91
CA GLN A 131 6.24 -3.26 11.74
C GLN A 131 5.06 -2.61 11.00
N PRO A 132 4.61 -3.19 9.86
CA PRO A 132 3.55 -2.61 9.05
C PRO A 132 2.18 -2.53 9.76
N GLU A 133 2.01 -3.24 10.87
CA GLU A 133 0.79 -3.25 11.69
C GLU A 133 0.64 -2.05 12.64
N ILE A 134 1.70 -1.27 12.86
CA ILE A 134 1.71 -0.26 13.92
C ILE A 134 0.61 0.77 13.71
N HIS A 135 -0.12 1.06 14.79
CA HIS A 135 -1.26 1.97 14.83
C HIS A 135 -2.46 1.56 13.95
N LEU A 136 -2.50 0.32 13.44
CA LEU A 136 -3.64 -0.22 12.71
C LEU A 136 -4.59 -0.99 13.63
N HIS A 137 -5.89 -0.89 13.35
CA HIS A 137 -6.90 -1.70 14.03
C HIS A 137 -6.69 -3.19 13.73
N PRO A 138 -6.92 -4.14 14.68
CA PRO A 138 -6.79 -5.58 14.49
C PRO A 138 -7.35 -6.16 13.18
N LYS A 139 -8.54 -5.68 12.79
CA LYS A 139 -9.19 -6.07 11.53
C LYS A 139 -8.30 -5.75 10.31
N VAL A 140 -7.68 -4.58 10.30
CA VAL A 140 -6.79 -4.13 9.23
C VAL A 140 -5.50 -4.91 9.25
N GLN A 141 -4.94 -5.19 10.44
CA GLN A 141 -3.74 -6.02 10.56
C GLN A 141 -3.95 -7.43 9.98
N SER A 142 -5.16 -7.98 10.13
CA SER A 142 -5.53 -9.23 9.44
C SER A 142 -5.56 -9.02 7.92
N GLY A 143 -6.25 -7.99 7.43
CA GLY A 143 -6.32 -7.69 5.99
C GLY A 143 -4.96 -7.42 5.34
N LEU A 144 -4.00 -6.88 6.09
CA LEU A 144 -2.62 -6.71 5.64
C LEU A 144 -2.00 -8.05 5.19
N GLY A 145 -2.34 -9.15 5.85
CA GLY A 145 -1.92 -10.50 5.42
C GLY A 145 -2.40 -10.83 4.00
N ASP A 146 -3.66 -10.50 3.68
CA ASP A 146 -4.20 -10.72 2.33
C ASP A 146 -3.51 -9.83 1.29
N LEU A 147 -3.25 -8.56 1.62
CA LEU A 147 -2.51 -7.64 0.75
C LEU A 147 -1.12 -8.14 0.41
N ILE A 148 -0.36 -8.57 1.43
CA ILE A 148 1.01 -9.07 1.24
C ILE A 148 1.02 -10.30 0.35
N ILE A 149 0.10 -11.25 0.59
CA ILE A 149 -0.05 -12.45 -0.24
C ILE A 149 -0.39 -12.07 -1.68
N ASP A 150 -1.38 -11.19 -1.88
CA ASP A 150 -1.80 -10.79 -3.22
C ASP A 150 -0.65 -10.15 -4.00
N VAL A 151 0.05 -9.20 -3.39
CA VAL A 151 1.17 -8.52 -4.03
C VAL A 151 2.30 -9.51 -4.34
N ALA A 152 2.66 -10.38 -3.39
CA ALA A 152 3.71 -11.38 -3.59
C ALA A 152 3.41 -12.27 -4.81
N LEU A 153 2.18 -12.76 -4.90
CA LEU A 153 1.75 -13.65 -5.99
C LEU A 153 1.51 -12.93 -7.31
N SER A 154 1.00 -11.70 -7.29
CA SER A 154 0.63 -10.96 -8.49
C SER A 154 1.84 -10.28 -9.14
N ARG A 155 2.80 -9.83 -8.33
CA ARG A 155 4.01 -9.13 -8.79
C ARG A 155 5.26 -10.01 -8.76
N LYS A 156 5.15 -11.25 -8.28
CA LYS A 156 6.29 -12.18 -8.11
C LYS A 156 7.42 -11.51 -7.32
N VAL A 157 7.06 -10.87 -6.21
CA VAL A 157 7.99 -10.21 -5.28
C VAL A 157 8.11 -11.03 -4.00
N GLN A 158 9.21 -10.86 -3.30
CA GLN A 158 9.44 -11.50 -2.01
C GLN A 158 9.31 -10.48 -0.89
N PHE A 159 8.55 -10.80 0.14
CA PHE A 159 8.46 -9.98 1.35
C PHE A 159 9.34 -10.54 2.47
N ILE A 160 10.01 -9.63 3.20
CA ILE A 160 10.63 -9.87 4.51
C ILE A 160 9.97 -8.88 5.47
N ILE A 161 9.21 -9.40 6.43
CA ILE A 161 8.38 -8.56 7.31
C ILE A 161 8.77 -8.81 8.75
N GLU A 162 9.08 -7.74 9.47
CA GLU A 162 9.12 -7.74 10.92
C GLU A 162 7.72 -7.39 11.42
N SER A 163 7.11 -8.25 12.24
CA SER A 163 5.79 -8.01 12.81
C SER A 163 5.67 -8.62 14.20
N HIS A 164 4.96 -7.90 15.07
CA HIS A 164 4.48 -8.33 16.38
C HIS A 164 2.97 -8.61 16.38
N SER A 165 2.30 -8.54 15.22
CA SER A 165 0.87 -8.74 15.12
C SER A 165 0.49 -10.23 15.07
N GLU A 166 -0.14 -10.71 16.13
CA GLU A 166 -0.78 -12.03 16.13
C GLU A 166 -1.88 -12.12 15.07
N HIS A 167 -2.60 -11.03 14.80
CA HIS A 167 -3.65 -10.98 13.79
C HIS A 167 -3.10 -11.16 12.37
N PHE A 168 -1.97 -10.53 12.06
CA PHE A 168 -1.27 -10.70 10.79
C PHE A 168 -0.80 -12.15 10.62
N LEU A 169 -0.08 -12.68 11.62
CA LEU A 169 0.43 -14.07 11.57
C LEU A 169 -0.69 -15.10 11.44
N THR A 170 -1.75 -14.96 12.24
CA THR A 170 -2.92 -15.86 12.20
C THR A 170 -3.60 -15.79 10.84
N ARG A 171 -3.64 -14.62 10.18
CA ARG A 171 -4.20 -14.52 8.83
C ARG A 171 -3.39 -15.32 7.82
N ILE A 172 -2.06 -15.21 7.85
CA ILE A 172 -1.19 -15.99 6.97
C ILE A 172 -1.39 -17.48 7.18
N GLN A 173 -1.36 -17.94 8.44
CA GLN A 173 -1.61 -19.34 8.79
C GLN A 173 -2.97 -19.83 8.31
N ARG A 174 -4.01 -19.00 8.46
CA ARG A 174 -5.34 -19.30 7.95
C ARG A 174 -5.35 -19.45 6.43
N ARG A 175 -4.64 -18.61 5.67
CA ARG A 175 -4.55 -18.73 4.20
C ARG A 175 -3.81 -19.97 3.75
N ILE A 176 -2.83 -20.44 4.53
CA ILE A 176 -2.20 -21.75 4.32
C ILE A 176 -3.23 -22.87 4.56
N ALA A 177 -3.95 -22.83 5.68
CA ALA A 177 -4.96 -23.84 6.02
C ALA A 177 -6.13 -23.90 5.01
N GLU A 178 -6.46 -22.77 4.39
CA GLU A 178 -7.46 -22.65 3.33
C GLU A 178 -6.92 -23.08 1.94
N ASN A 179 -5.65 -23.50 1.84
CA ASN A 179 -4.93 -23.81 0.59
C ASN A 179 -4.89 -22.66 -0.42
N TYR A 180 -4.95 -21.41 0.06
CA TYR A 180 -4.80 -20.23 -0.78
C TYR A 180 -3.33 -19.95 -1.13
N ILE A 181 -2.43 -20.32 -0.22
CA ILE A 181 -0.96 -20.33 -0.40
C ILE A 181 -0.39 -21.63 0.15
N ASP A 182 0.77 -22.04 -0.37
CA ASP A 182 1.50 -23.23 0.07
C ASP A 182 2.37 -22.89 1.30
N ASP A 183 2.50 -23.83 2.24
CA ASP A 183 3.31 -23.63 3.44
C ASP A 183 4.80 -23.49 3.11
N LYS A 184 5.27 -24.04 1.98
CA LYS A 184 6.67 -23.89 1.53
C LYS A 184 7.02 -22.46 1.09
N ASP A 185 6.02 -21.65 0.76
CA ASP A 185 6.20 -20.27 0.31
C ASP A 185 6.35 -19.29 1.49
N VAL A 186 6.13 -19.78 2.73
CA VAL A 186 6.15 -18.96 3.95
C VAL A 186 7.18 -19.49 4.93
N LYS A 187 7.99 -18.59 5.51
CA LYS A 187 8.88 -18.90 6.63
C LYS A 187 8.63 -17.94 7.76
N ILE A 188 8.35 -18.48 8.94
CA ILE A 188 8.17 -17.70 10.18
C ILE A 188 9.34 -18.02 11.10
N ASN A 189 10.09 -16.99 11.49
CA ASN A 189 11.21 -17.11 12.42
C ASN A 189 10.90 -16.27 13.65
N PHE A 190 10.96 -16.88 14.83
CA PHE A 190 10.89 -16.18 16.11
C PHE A 190 12.30 -15.80 16.52
N LEU A 191 12.52 -14.51 16.83
CA LEU A 191 13.80 -13.93 17.23
C LEU A 191 13.80 -13.62 18.73
#